data_AF-F6ICB7-F1
#
_entry.id   AF-F6ICB7-F1
#
_cell.length_a   1.000
_cell.length_b   1.000
_cell.length_c   1.000
_cell.angle_alpha   90.00
_cell.angle_beta   90.00
_cell.angle_gamma   90.00
#
_symmetry.space_group_name_H-M   'P 1'
#
loop_
_entity.id
_entity.type
_entity.pdbx_description
1 polymer ?
#
loop_
_entity_poly.entity_id
_entity_poly.type
_entity_poly.pdbx_seq_one_letter_code
_entity_poly.pdbx_strand_id
1 'polypeptide(L)'
;MDEREHERFIIDREVECFVGERRHEVFVYDLSAGGCMIEAPHLELEGGTLIYLRLNHFIEAQGRVVWLAKGHAGVRFDERLADVEVRHLGFTPRQEPFETIAPCDRLGRPLPAYQQY
;
A
#
# COMPACT_ATOMS: atom_id res chain seq x y z
N MET A 1 2.73 -25.90 -6.44
CA MET A 1 2.21 -25.17 -5.28
C MET A 1 3.11 -23.95 -5.17
N ASP A 2 2.65 -22.81 -5.67
CA ASP A 2 3.48 -21.60 -5.73
C ASP A 2 3.51 -21.00 -4.32
N GLU A 3 4.62 -21.24 -3.60
CA GLU A 3 4.83 -20.74 -2.25
C GLU A 3 4.98 -19.22 -2.31
N ARG A 4 4.01 -18.51 -1.73
CA ARG A 4 4.04 -17.05 -1.61
C ARG A 4 5.07 -16.69 -0.54
N GLU A 5 6.20 -16.10 -0.95
CA GLU A 5 7.32 -15.79 -0.06
C GLU A 5 7.05 -14.64 0.94
N HIS A 6 6.04 -13.79 0.73
CA HIS A 6 5.86 -12.55 1.51
C HIS A 6 4.40 -12.32 1.93
N GLU A 7 4.21 -11.87 3.17
CA GLU A 7 2.91 -11.42 3.69
C GLU A 7 2.41 -10.21 2.87
N ARG A 8 1.13 -10.22 2.51
CA ARG A 8 0.51 -9.13 1.72
C ARG A 8 -0.55 -8.43 2.56
N PHE A 9 -0.57 -7.11 2.49
CA PHE A 9 -1.54 -6.24 3.16
C PHE A 9 -2.47 -5.64 2.11
N ILE A 10 -3.77 -5.69 2.36
CA ILE A 10 -4.74 -4.93 1.57
C ILE A 10 -4.59 -3.47 1.99
N ILE A 11 -4.28 -2.59 1.03
CA ILE A 11 -4.07 -1.16 1.29
C ILE A 11 -5.11 -0.27 0.61
N ASP A 12 -5.73 -0.76 -0.49
CA ASP A 12 -6.81 -0.12 -1.25
C ASP A 12 -6.64 1.40 -1.42
N ARG A 13 -5.57 1.80 -2.11
CA ARG A 13 -5.14 3.19 -2.21
C ARG A 13 -4.88 3.60 -3.65
N GLU A 14 -5.38 4.76 -4.05
CA GLU A 14 -5.00 5.42 -5.31
C GLU A 14 -3.59 6.00 -5.21
N VAL A 15 -2.75 5.71 -6.20
CA VAL A 15 -1.34 6.12 -6.24
C VAL A 15 -0.98 6.64 -7.63
N GLU A 16 0.08 7.45 -7.70
CA GLU A 16 0.66 7.83 -8.98
C GLU A 16 1.48 6.68 -9.55
N CYS A 17 1.20 6.33 -10.80
CA CYS A 17 1.89 5.32 -11.58
C CYS A 17 2.52 5.97 -12.81
N PHE A 18 3.78 5.66 -13.09
CA PHE A 18 4.47 6.14 -14.27
C PHE A 18 4.87 4.97 -15.16
N VAL A 19 4.52 5.08 -16.43
CA VAL A 19 4.90 4.13 -17.49
C VAL A 19 5.65 4.92 -18.56
N GLY A 20 6.97 4.71 -18.63
CA GLY A 20 7.86 5.60 -19.38
C GLY A 20 7.79 7.02 -18.82
N GLU A 21 7.46 7.99 -19.66
CA GLU A 21 7.34 9.41 -19.28
C GLU A 21 5.90 9.83 -18.92
N ARG A 22 4.93 8.90 -19.00
CA ARG A 22 3.52 9.22 -18.78
C ARG A 22 3.10 8.92 -17.36
N ARG A 23 2.39 9.88 -16.75
CA ARG A 23 1.78 9.76 -15.42
C ARG A 23 0.34 9.28 -15.53
N HIS A 24 -0.02 8.34 -14.69
CA HIS A 24 -1.34 7.72 -14.55
C HIS A 24 -1.72 7.64 -13.08
N GLU A 25 -3.02 7.56 -12.80
CA GLU A 25 -3.56 7.24 -11.48
C GLU A 25 -4.10 5.81 -11.52
N VAL A 26 -3.70 5.00 -10.54
CA VAL A 26 -4.07 3.58 -10.44
C VAL A 26 -4.38 3.22 -9.00
N PHE A 27 -5.18 2.19 -8.77
CA PHE A 27 -5.43 1.68 -7.43
C PHE A 27 -4.46 0.55 -7.10
N VAL A 28 -3.78 0.62 -5.95
CA VAL A 28 -3.03 -0.49 -5.38
C VAL A 28 -3.94 -1.22 -4.41
N TYR A 29 -4.30 -2.46 -4.75
CA TYR A 29 -5.19 -3.29 -3.94
C TYR A 29 -4.47 -3.94 -2.77
N ASP A 30 -3.39 -4.67 -3.08
CA ASP A 30 -2.54 -5.34 -2.10
C ASP A 30 -1.07 -4.98 -2.28
N LEU A 31 -0.30 -5.05 -1.20
CA LEU A 31 1.13 -4.73 -1.16
C LEU A 31 1.89 -5.75 -0.30
N SER A 32 3.05 -6.18 -0.76
CA SER A 32 4.07 -6.90 0.01
C SER A 32 5.44 -6.29 -0.22
N ALA A 33 6.45 -6.80 0.50
CA ALA A 33 7.84 -6.38 0.31
C ALA A 33 8.33 -6.57 -1.14
N GLY A 34 7.81 -7.58 -1.85
CA GLY A 34 8.27 -7.94 -3.20
C GLY A 34 7.39 -7.47 -4.35
N GLY A 35 6.23 -6.87 -4.09
CA GLY A 35 5.32 -6.46 -5.16
C GLY A 35 3.91 -6.11 -4.71
N CYS A 36 3.08 -5.75 -5.67
CA CYS A 36 1.69 -5.35 -5.43
C CYS A 36 0.76 -5.83 -6.54
N MET A 37 -0.54 -5.75 -6.28
CA MET A 37 -1.57 -5.81 -7.31
C MET A 37 -2.08 -4.40 -7.57
N ILE A 38 -2.13 -3.99 -8.84
CA ILE A 38 -2.77 -2.74 -9.25
C ILE A 38 -4.03 -3.00 -10.08
N GLU A 39 -5.01 -2.12 -9.94
CA GLU A 39 -6.14 -1.97 -10.84
C GLU A 39 -5.89 -0.74 -11.73
N ALA A 40 -5.86 -0.96 -13.05
CA ALA A 40 -5.57 0.04 -14.06
C ALA A 40 -6.35 -0.24 -15.36
N PRO A 41 -7.70 -0.21 -15.34
CA PRO A 41 -8.55 -0.67 -16.46
C PRO A 41 -8.41 0.18 -17.73
N HIS A 42 -7.89 1.40 -17.62
CA HIS A 42 -7.70 2.33 -18.73
C HIS A 42 -6.24 2.45 -19.19
N LEU A 43 -5.34 1.68 -18.57
CA LEU A 43 -3.93 1.68 -18.91
C LEU A 43 -3.60 0.42 -19.72
N GLU A 44 -3.11 0.62 -20.93
CA GLU A 44 -2.62 -0.48 -21.76
C GLU A 44 -1.26 -0.94 -21.20
N LEU A 45 -1.26 -2.09 -20.55
CA LEU A 45 -0.08 -2.73 -19.97
C LEU A 45 0.22 -4.05 -20.68
N GLU A 46 1.49 -4.37 -20.79
CA GLU A 46 1.97 -5.65 -21.31
C GLU A 46 2.84 -6.37 -20.26
N GLY A 47 3.01 -7.68 -20.41
CA GLY A 47 3.94 -8.43 -19.57
C GLY A 47 5.35 -7.89 -19.71
N GLY A 48 6.03 -7.63 -18.58
CA GLY A 48 7.38 -7.07 -18.53
C GLY A 48 7.46 -5.55 -18.58
N THR A 49 6.34 -4.84 -18.78
CA THR A 49 6.30 -3.37 -18.74
C THR A 49 6.89 -2.85 -17.44
N LEU A 50 7.81 -1.90 -17.54
CA LEU A 50 8.41 -1.22 -16.39
C LEU A 50 7.41 -0.20 -15.84
N ILE A 51 7.18 -0.28 -14.53
CA ILE A 51 6.26 0.58 -13.80
C ILE A 51 7.04 1.25 -12.67
N TYR A 52 6.81 2.55 -12.49
CA TYR A 52 7.18 3.27 -11.29
C TYR A 52 5.93 3.64 -10.50
N LEU A 53 5.88 3.30 -9.21
CA LEU A 53 4.76 3.63 -8.33
C LEU A 53 5.23 4.58 -7.25
N ARG A 54 4.52 5.68 -7.06
CA ARG A 54 4.67 6.54 -5.88
C ARG A 54 3.59 6.18 -4.87
N LEU A 55 3.92 5.28 -3.94
CA LEU A 55 2.98 4.70 -2.98
C LEU A 55 2.53 5.70 -1.91
N ASN A 56 3.40 6.67 -1.58
CA ASN A 56 3.08 7.90 -0.84
C ASN A 56 4.19 8.95 -1.08
N HIS A 57 4.24 10.03 -0.28
CA HIS A 57 5.26 11.08 -0.39
C HIS A 57 6.71 10.64 -0.15
N PHE A 58 6.94 9.49 0.48
CA PHE A 58 8.27 9.04 0.92
C PHE A 58 8.68 7.68 0.33
N ILE A 59 7.71 6.90 -0.14
CA ILE A 59 7.90 5.52 -0.58
C ILE A 59 7.53 5.44 -2.05
N GLU A 60 8.53 5.06 -2.84
CA GLU A 60 8.41 4.82 -4.27
C GLU A 60 8.92 3.41 -4.57
N ALA A 61 8.33 2.75 -5.56
CA ALA A 61 8.69 1.38 -5.94
C ALA A 61 8.78 1.27 -7.46
N GLN A 62 9.91 0.73 -7.94
CA GLN A 62 10.07 0.36 -9.34
C GLN A 62 9.85 -1.15 -9.49
N GLY A 63 9.15 -1.56 -10.54
CA GLY A 63 8.90 -2.97 -10.80
C GLY A 63 8.44 -3.27 -12.22
N ARG A 64 8.13 -4.54 -12.46
CA ARG A 64 7.67 -5.03 -13.75
C ARG A 64 6.35 -5.75 -13.63
N VAL A 65 5.50 -5.58 -14.65
CA VAL A 65 4.27 -6.35 -14.79
C VAL A 65 4.61 -7.83 -14.99
N VAL A 66 4.14 -8.70 -14.11
CA VAL A 66 4.38 -10.16 -14.15
C VAL A 66 3.16 -10.96 -14.57
N TRP A 67 1.96 -10.37 -14.45
CA TRP A 67 0.72 -10.94 -14.97
C TRP A 67 -0.33 -9.84 -15.20
N LEU A 68 -1.28 -10.13 -16.08
CA LEU A 68 -2.40 -9.24 -16.43
C LEU A 68 -3.71 -10.05 -16.45
N ALA A 69 -4.76 -9.51 -15.86
CA ALA A 69 -6.09 -10.11 -15.91
C ALA A 69 -7.18 -9.05 -15.68
N LYS A 70 -8.10 -8.89 -16.64
CA LYS A 70 -9.33 -8.07 -16.48
C LYS A 70 -9.09 -6.68 -15.87
N GLY A 71 -8.17 -5.90 -16.45
CA GLY A 71 -7.85 -4.54 -15.97
C GLY A 71 -6.99 -4.50 -14.70
N HIS A 72 -6.54 -5.66 -14.20
CA HIS A 72 -5.61 -5.77 -13.08
C HIS A 72 -4.24 -6.24 -13.58
N ALA A 73 -3.20 -5.81 -12.88
CA ALA A 73 -1.84 -6.24 -13.12
C ALA A 73 -1.12 -6.57 -11.81
N GLY A 74 -0.34 -7.65 -11.81
CA GLY A 74 0.63 -7.90 -10.76
C GLY A 74 1.94 -7.23 -11.11
N VAL A 75 2.50 -6.46 -10.18
CA VAL A 75 3.81 -5.82 -10.32
C VAL A 75 4.77 -6.48 -9.33
N ARG A 76 5.89 -7.02 -9.84
CA ARG A 76 7.01 -7.47 -9.00
C ARG A 76 8.02 -6.34 -8.91
N PHE A 77 8.41 -5.95 -7.71
CA PHE A 77 9.41 -4.90 -7.52
C PHE A 77 10.82 -5.39 -7.86
N ASP A 78 11.61 -4.50 -8.43
CA ASP A 78 13.02 -4.75 -8.73
C ASP A 78 13.85 -4.82 -7.43
N GLU A 79 13.52 -3.95 -6.48
CA GLU A 79 14.07 -3.95 -5.11
C GLU A 79 12.96 -4.17 -4.09
N ARG A 80 13.26 -4.89 -3.00
CA ARG A 80 12.27 -5.15 -1.94
C ARG A 80 12.07 -3.89 -1.10
N LEU A 81 10.81 -3.56 -0.84
CA LEU A 81 10.45 -2.60 0.21
C LEU A 81 10.78 -3.20 1.59
N ALA A 82 11.12 -2.34 2.54
CA ALA A 82 11.29 -2.76 3.93
C ALA A 82 9.93 -3.13 4.54
N ASP A 83 9.89 -4.15 5.40
CA ASP A 83 8.65 -4.61 6.05
C ASP A 83 7.94 -3.48 6.81
N VAL A 84 8.70 -2.53 7.38
CA VAL A 84 8.16 -1.35 8.06
C VAL A 84 7.41 -0.41 7.12
N GLU A 85 7.87 -0.25 5.87
CA GLU A 85 7.23 0.56 4.84
C GLU A 85 5.92 -0.08 4.40
N VAL A 86 5.95 -1.39 4.15
CA VAL A 86 4.75 -2.17 3.79
C VAL A 86 3.70 -2.08 4.90
N ARG A 87 4.10 -2.28 6.16
CA ARG A 87 3.20 -2.16 7.32
C ARG A 87 2.67 -0.74 7.51
N HIS A 88 3.51 0.27 7.30
CA HIS A 88 3.10 1.67 7.37
C HIS A 88 2.05 2.01 6.30
N LEU A 89 2.23 1.51 5.07
CA LEU A 89 1.28 1.69 3.97
C LEU A 89 -0.03 0.93 4.20
N GLY A 90 0.03 -0.26 4.81
CA GLY A 90 -1.16 -1.03 5.21
C GLY A 90 -1.83 -0.56 6.50
N PHE A 91 -1.28 0.45 7.17
CA PHE A 91 -1.89 1.00 8.38
C PHE A 91 -2.93 2.06 8.05
N THR A 92 -4.20 1.72 8.27
CA THR A 92 -5.30 2.69 8.24
C THR A 92 -5.58 3.17 9.66
N PRO A 93 -5.15 4.38 10.07
CA PRO A 93 -5.51 4.93 11.37
C PRO A 93 -7.02 5.08 11.48
N ARG A 94 -7.57 4.88 12.67
CA ARG A 94 -8.95 5.26 12.95
C ARG A 94 -9.10 6.76 12.71
N GLN A 95 -10.11 7.14 11.93
CA GLN A 95 -10.41 8.55 11.63
C GLN A 95 -11.19 9.26 12.76
N GLU A 96 -11.54 8.53 13.82
CA GLU A 96 -12.20 9.09 15.00
C GLU A 96 -11.24 10.09 15.71
N PRO A 97 -11.69 11.32 16.01
CA PRO A 97 -10.89 12.27 16.77
C PRO A 97 -10.44 11.65 18.10
N PHE A 98 -9.19 11.87 18.50
CA PHE A 98 -8.68 11.41 19.79
C PHE A 98 -9.60 11.84 20.95
N GLU A 99 -10.21 13.01 20.86
CA GLU A 99 -11.15 13.54 21.85
C GLU A 99 -12.45 12.70 22.00
N THR A 100 -12.82 11.94 20.97
CA THR A 100 -13.99 11.04 20.99
C THR A 100 -13.65 9.64 21.52
N ILE A 101 -12.36 9.30 21.60
CA ILE A 101 -11.88 8.03 22.14
C ILE A 101 -11.35 8.29 23.54
N ALA A 102 -12.06 7.82 24.57
CA ALA A 102 -11.51 7.80 25.91
C ALA A 102 -10.16 7.04 25.87
N PRO A 103 -9.02 7.70 26.14
CA PRO A 103 -7.73 7.04 26.07
C PRO A 103 -7.75 5.89 27.06
N CYS A 104 -7.42 4.68 26.64
CA CYS A 104 -7.43 3.52 27.53
C CYS A 104 -6.01 3.02 27.80
N ASP A 105 -5.83 2.39 28.96
CA ASP A 105 -4.62 1.63 29.24
C ASP A 105 -4.58 0.31 28.43
N ARG A 106 -3.51 -0.47 28.61
CA ARG A 106 -3.32 -1.78 27.95
C ARG A 106 -4.41 -2.82 28.27
N LEU A 107 -5.21 -2.59 29.31
CA LEU A 107 -6.31 -3.46 29.73
C LEU A 107 -7.68 -2.92 29.26
N GLY A 108 -7.69 -1.85 28.47
CA GLY A 108 -8.92 -1.24 27.96
C GLY A 108 -9.64 -0.34 28.98
N ARG A 109 -9.01 -0.01 30.11
CA ARG A 109 -9.61 0.88 31.12
C ARG A 109 -9.33 2.33 30.77
N PRO A 110 -10.32 3.25 30.87
CA PRO A 110 -10.09 4.67 30.63
C PRO A 110 -8.96 5.21 31.51
N LEU A 111 -8.03 5.94 30.92
CA LEU A 111 -7.01 6.69 31.63
C LEU A 111 -7.71 7.80 32.43
N PRO A 112 -7.24 8.09 33.66
CA PRO A 112 -7.78 9.17 34.46
C PRO A 112 -7.66 10.49 33.69
N ALA A 113 -8.72 11.30 33.72
CA ALA A 113 -8.68 12.64 33.16
C ALA A 113 -7.51 13.42 33.81
N TYR A 114 -6.71 14.10 32.99
CA TYR A 114 -5.69 15.01 33.50
C TYR A 114 -6.37 16.03 34.42
N GLN A 115 -6.11 15.95 35.73
CA GLN A 115 -6.44 17.04 36.63
C GLN A 115 -5.47 18.18 36.31
N GLN A 116 -5.98 19.23 35.67
CA GLN A 116 -5.25 20.49 35.54
C GLN A 116 -5.05 21.04 36.96
N TYR A 117 -3.78 21.20 37.37
CA TYR A 117 -3.39 21.90 38.59
C TYR A 117 -3.34 23.40 38.35
#